data_AF-A0A3D2EYN9-F1
#
_entry.id   AF-A0A3D2EYN9-F1
#
_cell.length_a   1.000
_cell.length_b   1.000
_cell.length_c   1.000
_cell.angle_alpha   90.00
_cell.angle_beta   90.00
_cell.angle_gamma   90.00
#
_symmetry.space_group_name_H-M   'P 1'
#
loop_
_entity.id
_entity.type
_entity.pdbx_description
1 polymer ?
#
loop_
_entity_poly.entity_id
_entity_poly.type
_entity_poly.pdbx_seq_one_letter_code
_entity_poly.pdbx_strand_id
1 'polypeptide(L)'
;LGGRIDRIEKGIKVIDFKTTQPRLQEEVDADLQLSIYSLAIKELYGEFPSELVMLYLNENSVTEIKTERSESQLKDAIKQITSVNNYIKEGEFKPRPSASVCKRCPYKGVCDVAAV
;
A
#
# COMPACT_ATOMS: atom_id res chain seq x y z
N LEU A 1 -2.05 -0.38 14.42
CA LEU A 1 -2.21 -0.75 13.00
C LEU A 1 -3.62 -1.29 12.84
N GLY A 2 -4.46 -0.65 12.03
CA GLY A 2 -5.77 -1.16 11.66
C GLY A 2 -5.76 -1.48 10.17
N GLY A 3 -6.11 -2.72 9.81
CA GLY A 3 -6.18 -3.20 8.43
C GLY A 3 -7.09 -4.41 8.38
N ARG A 4 -7.75 -4.63 7.24
CA ARG A 4 -8.60 -5.80 7.01
C ARG A 4 -7.92 -6.65 5.95
N ILE A 5 -7.68 -7.91 6.28
CA ILE A 5 -7.19 -8.91 5.32
C ILE A 5 -8.43 -9.50 4.65
N ASP A 6 -8.49 -9.45 3.33
CA ASP A 6 -9.69 -9.89 2.59
C ASP A 6 -9.81 -11.42 2.52
N ARG A 7 -8.68 -12.16 2.42
CA ARG A 7 -8.68 -13.63 2.31
C ARG A 7 -7.35 -14.26 2.72
N ILE A 8 -7.40 -15.47 3.32
CA ILE A 8 -6.26 -16.34 3.68
C ILE A 8 -6.60 -17.79 3.25
N GLU A 9 -5.63 -18.55 2.72
CA GLU A 9 -5.75 -19.98 2.35
C GLU A 9 -4.72 -20.88 3.10
N LYS A 10 -4.62 -22.18 2.76
CA LYS A 10 -3.57 -23.07 3.31
C LYS A 10 -2.19 -22.62 2.81
N GLY A 11 -1.31 -22.24 3.72
CA GLY A 11 -0.19 -21.34 3.40
C GLY A 11 -0.74 -19.93 3.23
N ILE A 12 -0.18 -18.95 3.94
CA ILE A 12 -0.80 -17.62 4.03
C ILE A 12 -0.64 -16.88 2.69
N LYS A 13 -1.71 -16.83 1.90
CA LYS A 13 -1.81 -15.96 0.72
C LYS A 13 -2.56 -14.68 1.08
N VAL A 14 -2.04 -13.53 0.67
CA VAL A 14 -2.71 -12.23 0.82
C VAL A 14 -3.21 -11.79 -0.55
N ILE A 15 -4.51 -11.45 -0.63
CA ILE A 15 -5.14 -10.92 -1.84
C ILE A 15 -5.76 -9.57 -1.49
N ASP A 16 -5.36 -8.52 -2.20
CA ASP A 16 -5.93 -7.18 -2.11
C ASP A 16 -6.79 -6.90 -3.35
N PHE A 17 -8.08 -6.66 -3.14
CA PHE A 17 -9.04 -6.45 -4.22
C PHE A 17 -9.13 -4.98 -4.61
N LYS A 18 -8.99 -4.69 -5.91
CA LYS A 18 -9.08 -3.33 -6.48
C LYS A 18 -10.08 -3.27 -7.62
N THR A 19 -10.85 -2.19 -7.71
CA THR A 19 -11.76 -1.90 -8.84
C THR A 19 -11.23 -0.81 -9.77
N THR A 20 -9.96 -0.44 -9.60
CA THR A 20 -9.27 0.54 -10.44
C THR A 20 -8.61 -0.15 -11.63
N GLN A 21 -8.08 0.63 -12.57
CA GLN A 21 -7.25 0.09 -13.63
C GLN A 21 -6.02 -0.66 -13.06
N PRO A 22 -5.61 -1.78 -13.67
CA PRO A 22 -4.38 -2.48 -13.29
C PRO A 22 -3.16 -1.58 -13.38
N ARG A 23 -2.31 -1.64 -12.36
CA ARG A 23 -0.98 -1.02 -12.37
C ARG A 23 0.04 -1.90 -13.09
N LEU A 24 1.21 -1.35 -13.38
CA LEU A 24 2.33 -2.11 -13.92
C LEU A 24 2.94 -3.04 -12.85
N GLN A 25 3.59 -4.13 -13.30
CA GLN A 25 4.23 -5.10 -12.41
C GLN A 25 5.23 -4.43 -11.45
N GLU A 26 6.09 -3.54 -11.97
CA GLU A 26 7.09 -2.81 -11.18
C GLU A 26 6.47 -1.92 -10.09
N GLU A 27 5.28 -1.36 -10.33
CA GLU A 27 4.56 -0.56 -9.35
C GLU A 27 3.98 -1.43 -8.23
N VAL A 28 3.49 -2.63 -8.57
CA VAL A 28 3.01 -3.62 -7.60
C VAL A 28 4.17 -4.22 -6.80
N ASP A 29 5.33 -4.41 -7.43
CA ASP A 29 6.56 -4.87 -6.78
C ASP A 29 7.12 -3.86 -5.77
N ALA A 30 6.90 -2.56 -5.99
CA ALA A 30 7.29 -1.50 -5.06
C ALA A 30 6.18 -1.12 -4.07
N ASP A 31 5.01 -1.76 -4.12
CA ASP A 31 3.84 -1.34 -3.35
C ASP A 31 4.03 -1.48 -1.84
N LEU A 32 3.90 -0.35 -1.12
CA LEU A 32 4.06 -0.27 0.33
C LEU A 32 2.93 -0.99 1.09
N GLN A 33 1.69 -0.98 0.58
CA GLN A 33 0.56 -1.63 1.25
C GLN A 33 0.78 -3.16 1.31
N LEU A 34 1.21 -3.78 0.21
CA LEU A 34 1.54 -5.21 0.21
C LEU A 34 2.75 -5.55 1.10
N SER A 35 3.75 -4.65 1.20
CA SER A 35 4.86 -4.81 2.15
C SER A 35 4.37 -4.77 3.60
N ILE A 36 3.44 -3.88 3.93
CA ILE A 36 2.81 -3.81 5.26
C ILE A 36 2.06 -5.11 5.57
N TYR A 37 1.30 -5.66 4.62
CA TYR A 37 0.63 -6.94 4.81
C TYR A 37 1.61 -8.08 5.04
N SER A 38 2.71 -8.16 4.29
CA SER A 38 3.74 -9.17 4.51
C SER A 38 4.33 -9.12 5.92
N LEU A 39 4.65 -7.92 6.41
CA LEU A 39 5.15 -7.71 7.77
C LEU A 39 4.09 -8.06 8.83
N ALA A 40 2.83 -7.67 8.61
CA ALA A 40 1.75 -7.98 9.53
C ALA A 40 1.50 -9.49 9.64
N ILE A 41 1.54 -10.21 8.51
CA ILE A 41 1.44 -11.67 8.51
C ILE A 41 2.61 -12.30 9.27
N LYS A 42 3.84 -11.82 9.05
CA LYS A 42 5.02 -12.29 9.79
C LYS A 42 4.88 -12.10 11.30
N GLU A 43 4.35 -10.96 11.73
CA GLU A 43 4.12 -10.66 13.15
C GLU A 43 3.02 -11.53 13.75
N LEU A 44 1.90 -11.71 13.04
CA LEU A 44 0.73 -12.42 13.56
C LEU A 44 0.89 -13.94 13.54
N TYR A 45 1.60 -14.49 12.55
CA TYR A 45 1.64 -15.93 12.29
C TYR A 45 3.05 -16.52 12.34
N GLY A 46 4.09 -15.70 12.52
CA GLY A 46 5.47 -16.15 12.64
C GLY A 46 6.15 -16.55 11.32
N GLU A 47 5.45 -16.50 10.20
CA GLU A 47 5.95 -16.80 8.85
C GLU A 47 5.55 -15.72 7.84
N PHE A 48 6.29 -15.59 6.74
CA PHE A 48 5.91 -14.67 5.66
C PHE A 48 4.80 -15.30 4.81
N PRO A 49 3.96 -14.48 4.15
CA PRO A 49 2.98 -15.01 3.23
C PRO A 49 3.69 -15.72 2.06
N SER A 50 3.10 -16.83 1.59
CA SER A 50 3.59 -17.57 0.44
C SER A 50 3.34 -16.84 -0.88
N GLU A 51 2.38 -15.91 -0.90
CA GLU A 51 2.04 -15.13 -2.08
C GLU A 51 1.36 -13.81 -1.70
N LEU A 52 1.76 -12.71 -2.36
CA LEU A 52 1.07 -11.42 -2.31
C LEU A 52 0.44 -11.14 -3.66
N VAL A 53 -0.83 -10.76 -3.67
CA VAL A 53 -1.60 -10.58 -4.90
C VAL A 53 -2.39 -9.28 -4.86
N MET A 54 -2.32 -8.53 -5.95
CA MET A 54 -3.28 -7.48 -6.26
C MET A 54 -4.23 -7.99 -7.34
N LEU A 55 -5.51 -8.11 -6.99
CA LEU A 55 -6.56 -8.61 -7.87
C LEU A 55 -7.44 -7.45 -8.33
N TYR A 56 -7.35 -7.10 -9.61
CA TYR A 56 -8.15 -6.06 -10.23
C TYR A 56 -9.43 -6.66 -10.81
N LEU A 57 -10.57 -6.17 -10.35
CA LEU A 57 -11.91 -6.55 -10.78
C LEU A 57 -12.54 -5.40 -11.56
N ASN A 58 -12.69 -5.58 -12.87
CA ASN A 58 -13.40 -4.67 -13.76
C ASN A 58 -14.62 -5.38 -14.36
N GLU A 59 -15.57 -4.62 -14.90
CA GLU A 59 -16.83 -5.16 -15.45
C GLU A 59 -16.63 -6.31 -16.44
N ASN A 60 -15.53 -6.27 -17.21
CA ASN A 60 -15.25 -7.21 -18.29
C ASN A 60 -13.95 -8.01 -18.09
N SER A 61 -13.21 -7.80 -17.01
CA SER A 61 -11.92 -8.49 -16.81
C SER A 61 -11.54 -8.67 -15.35
N VAL A 62 -10.82 -9.76 -15.11
CA VAL A 62 -10.10 -10.01 -13.86
C VAL A 62 -8.61 -10.06 -14.20
N THR A 63 -7.81 -9.24 -13.52
CA THR A 63 -6.36 -9.21 -13.70
C THR A 63 -5.68 -9.45 -12.36
N GLU A 64 -4.86 -10.49 -12.30
CA GLU A 64 -4.07 -10.84 -11.13
C GLU A 64 -2.62 -10.40 -11.34
N ILE A 65 -2.08 -9.63 -10.40
CA ILE A 65 -0.66 -9.30 -10.36
C ILE A 65 -0.08 -9.85 -9.06
N LYS A 66 0.83 -10.81 -9.21
CA LYS A 66 1.53 -11.47 -8.12
C LYS A 66 2.85 -10.77 -7.85
N THR A 67 3.25 -10.74 -6.59
CA THR A 67 4.51 -10.14 -6.19
C THR A 67 5.07 -10.80 -4.94
N GLU A 68 6.36 -10.59 -4.71
CA GLU A 68 7.08 -11.05 -3.53
C GLU A 68 7.83 -9.87 -2.91
N ARG A 69 8.36 -10.07 -1.70
CA ARG A 69 9.17 -9.05 -1.02
C ARG A 69 10.53 -9.61 -0.63
N SER A 70 11.57 -8.97 -1.14
CA SER A 70 12.92 -9.19 -0.66
C SER A 70 13.11 -8.59 0.74
N GLU A 71 14.13 -9.05 1.46
CA GLU A 71 14.47 -8.47 2.75
C GLU A 71 14.77 -6.97 2.69
N SER A 72 15.38 -6.49 1.59
CA SER A 72 15.67 -5.06 1.44
C SER A 72 14.38 -4.25 1.31
N GLN A 73 13.42 -4.72 0.51
CA GLN A 73 12.11 -4.07 0.38
C GLN A 73 11.36 -4.02 1.71
N LEU A 74 11.42 -5.09 2.50
CA LEU A 74 10.81 -5.13 3.84
C LEU A 74 11.49 -4.15 4.81
N LYS A 75 12.82 -4.08 4.81
CA LYS A 75 13.58 -3.11 5.63
C LYS A 75 13.23 -1.67 5.24
N ASP A 76 13.10 -1.37 3.96
CA ASP A 76 12.75 -0.03 3.50
C ASP A 76 11.29 0.32 3.82
N ALA A 77 10.37 -0.65 3.75
CA ALA A 77 9.00 -0.47 4.21
C ALA A 77 8.96 -0.11 5.71
N ILE A 78 9.71 -0.83 6.57
CA ILE A 78 9.80 -0.55 8.01
C ILE A 78 10.30 0.89 8.24
N LYS A 79 11.34 1.33 7.52
CA LYS A 79 11.86 2.70 7.63
C LYS A 79 10.80 3.73 7.26
N GLN A 80 10.10 3.53 6.14
CA GLN A 80 9.04 4.45 5.68
C GLN A 80 7.89 4.54 6.69
N ILE A 81 7.39 3.41 7.17
CA ILE A 81 6.30 3.34 8.16
C ILE A 81 6.71 4.05 9.45
N THR A 82 7.93 3.78 9.94
CA THR A 82 8.46 4.40 11.16
C THR A 82 8.58 5.91 11.01
N SER A 83 9.11 6.39 9.88
CA SER A 83 9.22 7.82 9.59
C SER A 83 7.86 8.50 9.54
N VAL A 84 6.88 7.92 8.82
CA VAL A 84 5.51 8.46 8.75
C VAL A 84 4.85 8.49 10.13
N ASN A 85 5.01 7.43 10.92
CA ASN A 85 4.47 7.36 12.28
C ASN A 85 5.07 8.43 13.21
N ASN A 86 6.36 8.75 13.07
CA ASN A 86 6.99 9.81 13.86
C ASN A 86 6.41 11.19 13.50
N TYR A 87 6.30 11.52 12.20
CA TYR A 87 5.66 12.77 11.77
C TYR A 87 4.23 12.90 12.31
N ILE A 88 3.45 11.82 12.29
CA ILE A 88 2.08 11.82 12.85
C ILE A 88 2.10 12.08 14.35
N LYS A 89 2.99 11.45 15.11
CA LYS A 89 3.11 11.62 16.57
C LYS A 89 3.54 13.03 16.97
N GLU A 90 4.42 13.63 16.17
CA GLU A 90 4.95 14.98 16.40
C GLU A 90 4.01 16.08 15.88
N GLY A 91 2.96 15.72 15.15
CA GLY A 91 2.04 16.66 14.54
C GLY A 91 2.62 17.38 13.30
N GLU A 92 3.65 16.81 12.69
CA GLU A 92 4.34 17.38 11.53
C GLU A 92 3.62 17.03 10.21
N PHE A 93 2.63 17.83 9.84
CA PHE A 93 1.82 17.62 8.64
C PHE A 93 2.19 18.56 7.49
N LYS A 94 3.50 18.72 7.20
CA LYS A 94 3.95 19.64 6.16
C LYS A 94 3.38 19.23 4.78
N PRO A 95 2.59 20.09 4.11
CA PRO A 95 2.00 19.77 2.82
C PRO A 95 3.09 19.63 1.75
N ARG A 96 2.86 18.73 0.79
CA ARG A 96 3.72 18.50 -0.39
C ARG A 96 2.89 18.70 -1.66
N PRO A 97 2.53 19.94 -2.01
CA PRO A 97 1.62 20.20 -3.10
C PRO A 97 2.25 19.87 -4.45
N SER A 98 1.45 19.28 -5.34
CA SER A 98 1.78 19.05 -6.75
C SER A 98 0.49 19.03 -7.56
N ALA A 99 0.53 19.40 -8.84
CA ALA A 99 -0.67 19.44 -9.67
C ALA A 99 -1.42 18.09 -9.69
N SER A 100 -0.69 16.97 -9.74
CA SER A 100 -1.26 15.61 -9.79
C SER A 100 -1.94 15.16 -8.49
N VAL A 101 -1.41 15.58 -7.34
CA VAL A 101 -1.97 15.27 -6.01
C VAL A 101 -3.10 16.24 -5.69
N CYS A 102 -2.87 17.55 -5.87
CA CYS A 102 -3.84 18.58 -5.54
C CYS A 102 -5.11 18.49 -6.40
N LYS A 103 -5.02 18.12 -7.69
CA LYS A 103 -6.20 17.97 -8.59
C LYS A 103 -7.26 17.02 -8.04
N ARG A 104 -6.88 15.98 -7.30
CA ARG A 104 -7.80 14.96 -6.74
C ARG A 104 -7.93 15.07 -5.21
N CYS A 105 -7.32 16.08 -4.59
CA CYS A 105 -7.35 16.24 -3.13
C CYS A 105 -8.70 16.82 -2.69
N PRO A 106 -9.45 16.15 -1.80
CA PRO A 106 -10.74 16.65 -1.32
C PRO A 106 -10.62 17.97 -0.53
N TYR A 107 -9.43 18.28 0.00
CA TYR A 107 -9.16 19.50 0.76
C TYR A 107 -8.65 20.67 -0.11
N LYS A 108 -8.61 20.53 -1.45
CA LYS A 108 -8.07 21.58 -2.36
C LYS A 108 -8.74 22.95 -2.13
N GLY A 109 -10.05 22.99 -1.89
CA GLY A 109 -10.81 24.24 -1.74
C GLY A 109 -10.47 25.06 -0.48
N VAL A 110 -9.83 24.43 0.52
CA VAL A 110 -9.46 25.07 1.79
C VAL A 110 -7.94 25.06 2.04
N CYS A 111 -7.15 24.53 1.09
CA CYS A 111 -5.71 24.44 1.19
C CYS A 111 -5.07 25.67 0.54
N ASP A 112 -4.47 26.52 1.36
CA ASP A 112 -3.79 27.77 0.99
C ASP A 112 -2.56 27.56 0.09
N VAL A 113 -1.96 26.37 0.15
CA VAL A 113 -0.78 26.00 -0.66
C VAL A 113 -1.10 25.01 -1.78
N ALA A 114 -2.37 24.84 -2.16
CA ALA A 114 -2.74 23.93 -3.24
C ALA A 114 -2.07 24.31 -4.57
N ALA A 115 -1.38 23.34 -5.18
CA ALA A 115 -0.86 23.52 -6.53
C ALA A 115 -2.02 23.52 -7.55
N VAL A 116 -1.88 24.39 -8.55
CA VAL A 116 -2.80 24.48 -9.70
C VAL A 116 -2.47 23.39 -10.70
#